data_AF-A0A947WKA2-F1
#
_entry.id   AF-A0A947WKA2-F1
#
_cell.length_a   1.000
_cell.length_b   1.000
_cell.length_c   1.000
_cell.angle_alpha   90.00
_cell.angle_beta   90.00
_cell.angle_gamma   90.00
#
_symmetry.space_group_name_H-M   'P 1'
#
loop_
_entity.id
_entity.type
_entity.pdbx_description
1 polymer ?
#
loop_
_entity_poly.entity_id
_entity_poly.type
_entity_poly.pdbx_seq_one_letter_code
_entity_poly.pdbx_strand_id
1 'polypeptide(L)'
;MKTKKIAVLAISITILLLTAGIAYAVSYLSVSLNANTPPGGYIWATSTNVAFTTFDFSNAASSTEDIILDFLAVTNSGSSSTTPHVFSQLYLYEDDNLIATTTEAFDTNHFLFRALNYTIPTSTTKALTVKGDLGAEATSTQTIIIGIKGANFIRAHGAYTGTATTIWGNFPVLGNTFTIY
;
A
#
# COMPACT_ATOMS: atom_id res chain seq x y z
N MET A 1 12.18 -10.90 80.85
CA MET A 1 11.51 -10.63 79.56
C MET A 1 12.03 -11.62 78.52
N LYS A 2 11.19 -12.53 78.00
CA LYS A 2 11.56 -13.50 76.96
C LYS A 2 11.16 -12.96 75.59
N THR A 3 12.13 -12.70 74.72
CA THR A 3 11.89 -12.22 73.35
C THR A 3 11.59 -13.40 72.43
N LYS A 4 10.37 -13.48 71.89
CA LYS A 4 10.00 -14.44 70.83
C LYS A 4 10.70 -14.03 69.53
N LYS A 5 11.56 -14.90 69.00
CA LYS A 5 12.07 -14.79 67.63
C LYS A 5 10.98 -15.29 66.66
N ILE A 6 10.48 -14.40 65.81
CA ILE A 6 9.62 -14.74 64.67
C ILE A 6 10.55 -15.23 63.56
N ALA A 7 10.44 -16.50 63.18
CA ALA A 7 11.11 -17.03 62.01
C ALA A 7 10.33 -16.57 60.77
N VAL A 8 10.93 -15.68 59.97
CA VAL A 8 10.40 -15.32 58.66
C VAL A 8 10.82 -16.42 57.69
N LEU A 9 9.86 -17.20 57.21
CA LEU A 9 10.07 -18.19 56.16
C LEU A 9 10.16 -17.44 54.83
N ALA A 10 11.39 -17.29 54.31
CA ALA A 10 11.59 -16.74 52.97
C ALA A 10 11.13 -17.78 51.94
N ILE A 11 9.94 -17.56 51.37
CA ILE A 11 9.51 -18.27 50.17
C ILE A 11 10.27 -17.62 49.01
N SER A 12 11.31 -18.29 48.51
CA SER A 12 11.94 -17.92 47.24
C SER A 12 10.93 -18.14 46.12
N ILE A 13 10.25 -17.09 45.70
CA ILE A 13 9.58 -17.05 44.40
C ILE A 13 10.69 -16.99 43.35
N THR A 14 11.01 -18.15 42.78
CA THR A 14 11.73 -18.21 41.52
C THR A 14 10.76 -17.72 40.45
N ILE A 15 10.86 -16.46 40.05
CA ILE A 15 10.26 -16.00 38.80
C ILE A 15 11.03 -16.75 37.70
N LEU A 16 10.42 -17.81 37.19
CA LEU A 16 10.85 -18.40 35.94
C LEU A 16 10.55 -17.35 34.86
N LEU A 17 11.53 -16.52 34.53
CA LEU A 17 11.48 -15.81 33.25
C LEU A 17 11.52 -16.91 32.19
N LEU A 18 10.36 -17.29 31.67
CA LEU A 18 10.34 -17.81 30.31
C LEU A 18 10.92 -16.67 29.47
N THR A 19 12.19 -16.77 29.10
CA THR A 19 12.64 -16.25 27.81
C THR A 19 11.95 -17.11 26.76
N ALA A 20 10.64 -16.95 26.63
CA ALA A 20 10.00 -17.12 25.34
C ALA A 20 10.81 -16.19 24.45
N GLY A 21 11.58 -16.75 23.52
CA GLY A 21 12.30 -15.96 22.53
C GLY A 21 11.27 -14.99 21.98
N ILE A 22 11.45 -13.70 22.28
CA ILE A 22 10.59 -12.67 21.75
C ILE A 22 10.96 -12.70 20.26
N ALA A 23 10.20 -13.46 19.48
CA ALA A 23 10.23 -13.32 18.05
C ALA A 23 9.80 -11.88 17.82
N TYR A 24 10.77 -11.01 17.55
CA TYR A 24 10.48 -9.66 17.12
C TYR A 24 9.68 -9.83 15.85
N ALA A 25 8.40 -9.47 15.90
CA ALA A 25 7.61 -9.52 14.71
C ALA A 25 8.19 -8.48 13.74
N VAL A 26 8.45 -8.95 12.52
CA VAL A 26 9.08 -8.17 11.46
C VAL A 26 8.19 -8.21 10.23
N SER A 27 8.14 -7.10 9.52
CA SER A 27 7.36 -6.96 8.30
C SER A 27 8.21 -6.34 7.18
N TYR A 28 8.16 -6.98 6.01
CA TYR A 28 8.78 -6.51 4.79
C TYR A 28 7.77 -6.57 3.65
N LEU A 29 7.54 -5.43 3.00
CA LEU A 29 6.61 -5.29 1.88
C LEU A 29 7.40 -5.02 0.60
N SER A 30 7.27 -5.90 -0.38
CA SER A 30 7.79 -5.65 -1.72
C SER A 30 6.70 -5.12 -2.63
N VAL A 31 7.09 -4.25 -3.57
CA VAL A 31 6.18 -3.71 -4.58
C VAL A 31 6.76 -3.89 -5.97
N SER A 32 5.95 -4.42 -6.88
CA SER A 32 6.31 -4.62 -8.28
C SER A 32 5.13 -4.41 -9.22
N LEU A 33 5.41 -4.29 -10.50
CA LEU A 33 4.38 -4.28 -11.53
C LEU A 33 3.81 -5.70 -11.68
N ASN A 34 2.49 -5.84 -11.59
CA ASN A 34 1.83 -7.11 -11.81
C ASN A 34 1.76 -7.43 -13.31
N ALA A 35 1.95 -8.70 -13.68
CA ALA A 35 1.95 -9.16 -15.08
C ALA A 35 0.61 -8.97 -15.81
N ASN A 36 -0.49 -8.88 -15.07
CA ASN A 36 -1.84 -8.60 -15.58
C ASN A 36 -2.13 -7.10 -15.72
N THR A 37 -1.11 -6.23 -15.56
CA THR A 37 -1.26 -4.80 -15.87
C THR A 37 -1.81 -4.66 -17.29
N PRO A 38 -2.93 -3.92 -17.48
CA PRO A 38 -3.56 -3.77 -18.79
C PRO A 38 -2.57 -3.29 -19.85
N PRO A 39 -2.64 -3.84 -21.08
CA PRO A 39 -1.83 -3.32 -22.17
C PRO A 39 -2.24 -1.86 -22.41
N GLY A 40 -1.24 -0.98 -22.57
CA GLY A 40 -1.48 0.40 -22.96
C GLY A 40 -2.18 0.50 -24.31
N GLY A 41 -2.68 1.68 -24.66
CA GLY A 41 -3.40 1.86 -25.91
C GLY A 41 -4.16 3.16 -26.00
N TYR A 42 -5.15 3.21 -26.89
CA TYR A 42 -6.01 4.38 -27.05
C TYR A 42 -7.26 4.27 -26.18
N ILE A 43 -7.62 5.37 -25.52
CA ILE A 43 -8.84 5.51 -24.74
C ILE A 43 -9.54 6.81 -25.12
N TRP A 44 -10.87 6.83 -25.04
CA TRP A 44 -11.64 8.03 -25.37
C TRP A 44 -11.61 9.00 -24.21
N ALA A 45 -11.60 10.32 -24.48
CA ALA A 45 -11.64 11.35 -23.44
C ALA A 45 -12.79 11.22 -22.42
N THR A 46 -13.88 10.51 -22.76
CA THR A 46 -15.04 10.27 -21.88
C THR A 46 -15.04 8.87 -21.26
N SER A 47 -13.95 8.11 -21.35
CA SER A 47 -13.89 6.75 -20.82
C SER A 47 -13.96 6.76 -19.29
N THR A 48 -14.78 5.84 -18.77
CA THR A 48 -14.95 5.59 -17.35
C THR A 48 -14.45 4.20 -16.98
N ASN A 49 -14.07 4.03 -15.72
CA ASN A 49 -13.59 2.79 -15.13
C ASN A 49 -12.44 2.13 -15.92
N VAL A 50 -11.56 2.95 -16.49
CA VAL A 50 -10.40 2.48 -17.26
C VAL A 50 -9.37 1.91 -16.29
N ALA A 51 -8.98 0.65 -16.48
CA ALA A 51 -7.90 0.05 -15.72
C ALA A 51 -6.54 0.48 -16.29
N PHE A 52 -5.70 1.11 -15.46
CA PHE A 52 -4.42 1.67 -15.90
C PHE A 52 -3.23 0.83 -15.48
N THR A 53 -3.19 0.37 -14.23
CA THR A 53 -2.02 -0.31 -13.68
C THR A 53 -2.41 -1.26 -12.56
N THR A 54 -1.78 -2.43 -12.51
CA THR A 54 -1.93 -3.38 -11.41
C THR A 54 -0.58 -3.55 -10.72
N PHE A 55 -0.56 -3.39 -9.40
CA PHE A 55 0.64 -3.55 -8.57
C PHE A 55 0.53 -4.81 -7.74
N ASP A 56 1.63 -5.54 -7.64
CA ASP A 56 1.80 -6.59 -6.65
C ASP A 56 2.37 -5.99 -5.37
N PHE A 57 1.67 -6.23 -4.26
CA PHE A 57 2.12 -5.96 -2.90
C PHE A 57 2.36 -7.30 -2.21
N SER A 58 3.63 -7.69 -2.05
CA SER A 58 4.00 -8.97 -1.47
C SER A 58 4.54 -8.81 -0.06
N ASN A 59 3.85 -9.43 0.89
CA ASN A 59 4.36 -9.60 2.23
C ASN A 59 5.40 -10.73 2.21
N ALA A 60 6.66 -10.41 2.49
CA ALA A 60 7.76 -11.34 2.35
C ALA A 60 7.55 -12.61 3.19
N ALA A 61 8.06 -13.76 2.71
CA ALA A 61 7.98 -15.03 3.43
C ALA A 61 8.74 -15.02 4.78
N SER A 62 9.68 -14.08 4.94
CA SER A 62 10.42 -13.84 6.18
C SER A 62 9.68 -12.93 7.16
N SER A 63 8.58 -12.31 6.75
CA SER A 63 7.71 -11.58 7.66
C SER A 63 7.00 -12.57 8.58
N THR A 64 6.72 -12.13 9.80
CA THR A 64 6.08 -12.97 10.83
C THR A 64 4.71 -12.44 11.23
N GLU A 65 4.22 -11.41 10.54
CA GLU A 65 2.91 -10.80 10.77
C GLU A 65 2.32 -10.26 9.46
N ASP A 66 1.00 -10.06 9.51
CA ASP A 66 0.27 -9.41 8.43
C ASP A 66 0.65 -7.94 8.36
N ILE A 67 0.51 -7.35 7.17
CA ILE A 67 0.81 -5.94 6.93
C ILE A 67 -0.49 -5.20 6.68
N ILE A 68 -0.69 -4.07 7.36
CA ILE A 68 -1.77 -3.14 7.10
C ILE A 68 -1.24 -2.02 6.21
N LEU A 69 -1.81 -1.88 5.02
CA LEU A 69 -1.60 -0.75 4.12
C LEU A 69 -2.58 0.36 4.50
N ASP A 70 -2.07 1.50 4.98
CA ASP A 70 -2.89 2.65 5.40
C ASP A 70 -3.07 3.68 4.28
N PHE A 71 -2.06 3.77 3.44
CA PHE A 71 -1.85 4.87 2.52
C PHE A 71 -1.16 4.40 1.26
N LEU A 72 -1.70 4.82 0.13
CA LEU A 72 -1.08 4.65 -1.17
C LEU A 72 -1.25 5.94 -1.96
N ALA A 73 -0.15 6.53 -2.39
CA ALA A 73 -0.14 7.59 -3.38
C ALA A 73 0.29 7.03 -4.74
N VAL A 74 -0.46 7.37 -5.79
CA VAL A 74 -0.15 7.01 -7.17
C VAL A 74 0.18 8.26 -7.97
N THR A 75 1.09 8.14 -8.93
CA THR A 75 1.50 9.23 -9.82
C THR A 75 0.92 9.02 -11.20
N ASN A 76 0.54 10.12 -11.85
CA ASN A 76 0.46 10.19 -13.30
C ASN A 76 1.81 10.72 -13.82
N SER A 77 2.47 9.93 -14.66
CA SER A 77 3.76 10.26 -15.29
C SER A 77 3.64 10.50 -16.79
N GLY A 78 2.42 10.47 -17.34
CA GLY A 78 2.16 10.81 -18.74
C GLY A 78 2.18 12.32 -18.99
N SER A 79 1.97 12.75 -20.24
CA SER A 79 1.93 14.19 -20.59
C SER A 79 0.77 14.93 -19.93
N SER A 80 -0.31 14.22 -19.56
CA SER A 80 -1.42 14.77 -18.78
C SER A 80 -1.08 15.07 -17.32
N SER A 81 0.11 14.71 -16.82
CA SER A 81 0.53 15.00 -15.43
C SER A 81 0.52 16.49 -15.07
N THR A 82 0.62 17.37 -16.07
CA THR A 82 0.54 18.83 -15.88
C THR A 82 -0.88 19.37 -16.03
N THR A 83 -1.82 18.52 -16.43
CA THR A 83 -3.22 18.89 -16.68
C THR A 83 -4.03 18.70 -15.39
N PRO A 84 -4.54 19.79 -14.80
CA PRO A 84 -5.41 19.67 -13.64
C PRO A 84 -6.67 18.88 -14.02
N HIS A 85 -7.18 18.07 -13.10
CA HIS A 85 -8.45 17.34 -13.28
C HIS A 85 -8.52 16.43 -14.53
N VAL A 86 -7.37 15.88 -15.00
CA VAL A 86 -7.39 14.83 -16.04
C VAL A 86 -8.19 13.59 -15.59
N PHE A 87 -8.23 13.34 -14.28
CA PHE A 87 -9.13 12.36 -13.67
C PHE A 87 -10.25 13.08 -12.92
N SER A 88 -11.48 12.61 -13.11
CA SER A 88 -12.61 13.00 -12.26
C SER A 88 -12.66 12.15 -10.99
N GLN A 89 -12.23 10.89 -11.07
CA GLN A 89 -12.19 9.95 -9.95
C GLN A 89 -11.15 8.85 -10.23
N LEU A 90 -10.36 8.48 -9.21
CA LEU A 90 -9.58 7.25 -9.21
C LEU A 90 -10.14 6.24 -8.21
N TYR A 91 -9.90 4.98 -8.51
CA TYR A 91 -10.37 3.81 -7.77
C TYR A 91 -9.22 2.83 -7.55
N LEU A 92 -9.24 2.16 -6.40
CA LEU A 92 -8.34 1.07 -6.07
C LEU A 92 -9.17 -0.20 -5.89
N TYR A 93 -8.84 -1.24 -6.66
CA TYR A 93 -9.54 -2.52 -6.66
C TYR A 93 -8.62 -3.67 -6.29
N GLU A 94 -9.15 -4.67 -5.60
CA GLU A 94 -8.61 -6.04 -5.58
C GLU A 94 -9.58 -6.89 -6.40
N ASP A 95 -9.14 -7.43 -7.54
CA ASP A 95 -10.01 -8.05 -8.53
C ASP A 95 -11.21 -7.14 -8.89
N ASP A 96 -12.43 -7.54 -8.54
CA ASP A 96 -13.68 -6.76 -8.73
C ASP A 96 -14.14 -6.04 -7.45
N ASN A 97 -13.46 -6.24 -6.32
CA ASN A 97 -13.79 -5.59 -5.06
C ASN A 97 -13.20 -4.19 -4.98
N LEU A 98 -14.07 -3.19 -4.81
CA LEU A 98 -13.63 -1.80 -4.60
C LEU A 98 -13.06 -1.65 -3.20
N ILE A 99 -11.78 -1.28 -3.12
CA ILE A 99 -11.08 -1.05 -1.85
C ILE A 99 -11.20 0.42 -1.43
N ALA A 100 -10.97 1.34 -2.35
CA ALA A 100 -11.01 2.78 -2.06
C ALA A 100 -11.21 3.63 -3.31
N THR A 101 -11.62 4.88 -3.08
CA THR A 101 -11.75 5.90 -4.11
C THR A 101 -10.97 7.14 -3.69
N THR A 102 -10.52 7.94 -4.66
CA THR A 102 -9.95 9.26 -4.40
C THR A 102 -10.16 10.24 -5.56
N THR A 103 -10.57 11.45 -5.23
CA THR A 103 -10.45 12.64 -6.07
C THR A 103 -9.36 13.58 -5.55
N GLU A 104 -8.77 13.24 -4.41
CA GLU A 104 -7.77 14.03 -3.72
C GLU A 104 -6.43 13.89 -4.41
N ALA A 105 -5.92 15.02 -4.89
CA ALA A 105 -4.58 15.14 -5.42
C ALA A 105 -3.66 15.78 -4.37
N PHE A 106 -2.47 15.22 -4.15
CA PHE A 106 -1.44 15.74 -3.24
C PHE A 106 -0.79 16.98 -3.86
N ASP A 107 -0.71 16.95 -5.18
CA ASP A 107 -0.35 18.01 -6.11
C ASP A 107 -0.98 17.68 -7.48
N THR A 108 -0.56 18.34 -8.55
CA THR A 108 -1.16 18.19 -9.89
C THR A 108 -1.13 16.75 -10.43
N ASN A 109 -0.19 15.90 -10.00
CA ASN A 109 0.03 14.60 -10.62
C ASN A 109 0.05 13.41 -9.66
N HIS A 110 -0.10 13.63 -8.35
CA HIS A 110 -0.15 12.55 -7.37
C HIS A 110 -1.53 12.45 -6.72
N PHE A 111 -2.10 11.25 -6.64
CA PHE A 111 -3.45 10.98 -6.09
C PHE A 111 -3.34 10.08 -4.87
N LEU A 112 -4.11 10.36 -3.82
CA LEU A 112 -3.95 9.72 -2.51
C LEU A 112 -5.14 8.86 -2.15
N PHE A 113 -4.89 7.58 -1.92
CA PHE A 113 -5.79 6.70 -1.19
C PHE A 113 -5.38 6.70 0.29
N ARG A 114 -6.27 7.18 1.16
CA ARG A 114 -6.07 7.30 2.61
C ARG A 114 -7.00 6.36 3.36
N ALA A 115 -6.65 6.07 4.62
CA ALA A 115 -7.46 5.25 5.52
C ALA A 115 -7.86 3.90 4.92
N LEU A 116 -6.94 3.31 4.13
CA LEU A 116 -7.17 2.06 3.42
C LEU A 116 -7.47 0.90 4.38
N ASN A 117 -6.71 0.79 5.48
CA ASN A 117 -6.78 -0.32 6.44
C ASN A 117 -6.77 -1.69 5.73
N TYR A 118 -6.04 -1.79 4.62
CA TYR A 118 -6.07 -2.97 3.75
C TYR A 118 -5.04 -3.99 4.23
N THR A 119 -5.50 -5.21 4.53
CA THR A 119 -4.64 -6.26 5.08
C THR A 119 -3.99 -7.09 3.98
N ILE A 120 -2.68 -7.23 4.06
CA ILE A 120 -1.86 -8.12 3.23
C ILE A 120 -1.36 -9.26 4.14
N PRO A 121 -1.99 -10.44 4.08
CA PRO A 121 -1.62 -11.56 4.93
C PRO A 121 -0.15 -11.96 4.78
N THR A 122 0.41 -12.53 5.84
CA THR A 122 1.79 -13.03 5.89
C THR A 122 2.07 -14.01 4.75
N SER A 123 3.22 -13.88 4.09
CA SER A 123 3.63 -14.75 2.97
C SER A 123 2.66 -14.76 1.78
N THR A 124 1.90 -13.68 1.57
CA THR A 124 1.00 -13.55 0.41
C THR A 124 1.34 -12.36 -0.46
N THR A 125 0.90 -12.43 -1.71
CA THR A 125 0.89 -11.31 -2.65
C THR A 125 -0.55 -10.88 -2.89
N LYS A 126 -0.79 -9.58 -2.81
CA LYS A 126 -2.06 -8.96 -3.16
C LYS A 126 -1.88 -8.10 -4.41
N ALA A 127 -2.75 -8.29 -5.38
CA ALA A 127 -2.76 -7.52 -6.63
C ALA A 127 -3.78 -6.39 -6.52
N LEU A 128 -3.32 -5.14 -6.54
CA LEU A 128 -4.19 -3.96 -6.48
C LEU A 128 -4.17 -3.21 -7.80
N THR A 129 -5.34 -3.01 -8.39
CA THR A 129 -5.53 -2.35 -9.68
C THR A 129 -6.03 -0.92 -9.48
N VAL A 130 -5.33 0.04 -10.08
CA VAL A 130 -5.80 1.42 -10.18
C VAL A 130 -6.66 1.57 -11.42
N LYS A 131 -7.91 1.98 -11.21
CA LYS A 131 -8.84 2.36 -12.27
C LYS A 131 -9.16 3.85 -12.18
N GLY A 132 -9.64 4.46 -13.25
CA GLY A 132 -10.01 5.86 -13.24
C GLY A 132 -11.07 6.25 -14.26
N ASP A 133 -11.80 7.29 -13.91
CA ASP A 133 -12.67 8.03 -14.82
C ASP A 133 -11.92 9.26 -15.33
N LEU A 134 -11.91 9.45 -16.64
CA LEU A 134 -11.35 10.67 -17.21
C LEU A 134 -12.23 11.88 -16.84
N GLY A 135 -11.58 13.00 -16.59
CA GLY A 135 -12.22 14.28 -16.28
C GLY A 135 -12.43 15.13 -17.53
N ALA A 136 -13.12 16.27 -17.35
CA ALA A 136 -13.42 17.19 -18.45
C ALA A 136 -12.18 17.79 -19.13
N GLU A 137 -11.04 17.81 -18.43
CA GLU A 137 -9.77 18.35 -18.90
C GLU A 137 -8.90 17.29 -19.62
N ALA A 138 -9.38 16.06 -19.74
CA ALA A 138 -8.73 15.03 -20.55
C ALA A 138 -8.87 15.39 -22.04
N THR A 139 -7.76 15.76 -22.68
CA THR A 139 -7.78 16.14 -24.11
C THR A 139 -7.07 15.11 -24.98
N SER A 140 -7.43 15.08 -26.26
CA SER A 140 -6.76 14.23 -27.25
C SER A 140 -5.25 14.47 -27.26
N THR A 141 -4.49 13.42 -27.61
CA THR A 141 -3.01 13.36 -27.64
C THR A 141 -2.30 13.36 -26.29
N GLN A 142 -3.01 13.63 -25.19
CA GLN A 142 -2.43 13.46 -23.86
C GLN A 142 -2.15 11.98 -23.59
N THR A 143 -1.11 11.72 -22.80
CA THR A 143 -0.81 10.39 -22.31
C THR A 143 -1.01 10.29 -20.81
N ILE A 144 -1.44 9.11 -20.36
CA ILE A 144 -1.58 8.71 -18.97
C ILE A 144 -0.63 7.55 -18.72
N ILE A 145 0.13 7.63 -17.65
CA ILE A 145 0.98 6.53 -17.15
C ILE A 145 0.80 6.52 -15.63
N ILE A 146 0.03 5.57 -15.11
CA ILE A 146 -0.17 5.44 -13.67
C ILE A 146 0.97 4.63 -13.06
N GLY A 147 1.44 5.03 -11.87
CA GLY A 147 2.55 4.38 -11.22
C GLY A 147 2.68 4.71 -9.74
N ILE A 148 3.69 4.13 -9.10
CA ILE A 148 4.14 4.48 -7.75
C ILE A 148 5.57 5.00 -7.87
N LYS A 149 5.78 6.27 -7.48
CA LYS A 149 7.06 6.96 -7.72
C LYS A 149 8.19 6.48 -6.82
N GLY A 150 7.89 6.10 -5.59
CA GLY A 150 8.89 5.70 -4.60
C GLY A 150 8.27 5.04 -3.38
N ALA A 151 9.10 4.40 -2.55
CA ALA A 151 8.64 3.76 -1.31
C ALA A 151 7.93 4.74 -0.35
N ASN A 152 8.31 6.02 -0.36
CA ASN A 152 7.69 7.07 0.44
C ASN A 152 6.26 7.43 0.02
N PHE A 153 5.76 6.87 -1.09
CA PHE A 153 4.36 6.99 -1.53
C PHE A 153 3.46 5.95 -0.88
N ILE A 154 4.01 5.10 -0.02
CA ILE A 154 3.30 4.01 0.62
C ILE A 154 3.53 4.14 2.13
N ARG A 155 2.46 3.98 2.92
CA ARG A 155 2.59 3.79 4.37
C ARG A 155 1.90 2.50 4.76
N ALA A 156 2.66 1.63 5.40
CA ALA A 156 2.19 0.37 5.92
C ALA A 156 2.85 0.05 7.25
N HIS A 157 2.19 -0.75 8.06
CA HIS A 157 2.68 -1.18 9.37
C HIS A 157 2.34 -2.65 9.63
N GLY A 158 3.07 -3.28 10.55
CA GLY A 158 2.75 -4.63 11.03
C GLY A 158 1.43 -4.65 11.81
N ALA A 159 0.53 -5.55 11.48
CA ALA A 159 -0.82 -5.60 12.07
C ALA A 159 -0.82 -5.86 13.58
N TYR A 160 0.15 -6.61 14.09
CA TYR A 160 0.28 -6.91 15.51
C TYR A 160 1.16 -5.88 16.22
N THR A 161 2.28 -5.48 15.61
CA THR A 161 3.25 -4.61 16.26
C THR A 161 2.94 -3.12 16.14
N GLY A 162 2.14 -2.71 15.15
CA GLY A 162 1.96 -1.31 14.78
C GLY A 162 3.23 -0.65 14.23
N THR A 163 4.31 -1.42 14.04
CA THR A 163 5.61 -0.87 13.63
C THR A 163 5.62 -0.64 12.12
N ALA A 164 6.22 0.46 11.68
CA ALA A 164 6.35 0.78 10.27
C ALA A 164 7.07 -0.36 9.53
N THR A 165 6.45 -0.81 8.44
CA THR A 165 6.97 -1.89 7.60
C THR A 165 8.11 -1.38 6.73
N THR A 166 9.13 -2.22 6.51
CA THR A 166 10.17 -1.90 5.52
C THR A 166 9.62 -2.13 4.11
N ILE A 167 9.63 -1.08 3.28
CA ILE A 167 9.09 -1.11 1.92
C ILE A 167 10.24 -1.14 0.92
N TRP A 168 10.18 -2.05 -0.05
CA TRP A 168 11.20 -2.18 -1.10
C TRP A 168 10.58 -2.52 -2.46
N GLY A 169 11.34 -2.31 -3.53
CA GLY A 169 10.90 -2.50 -4.91
C GLY A 169 11.79 -1.72 -5.87
N ASN A 170 11.66 -2.01 -7.16
CA ASN A 170 12.33 -1.21 -8.20
C ASN A 170 11.46 0.00 -8.55
N PHE A 171 11.66 1.10 -7.82
CA PHE A 171 10.93 2.34 -8.05
C PHE A 171 11.61 3.23 -9.12
N PRO A 172 10.83 3.94 -9.96
CA PRO A 172 9.37 3.96 -9.98
C PRO A 172 8.78 2.68 -10.57
N VAL A 173 7.65 2.23 -10.01
CA VAL A 173 6.85 1.13 -10.57
C VAL A 173 5.80 1.76 -11.47
N LEU A 174 5.99 1.69 -12.79
CA LEU A 174 5.14 2.35 -13.78
C LEU A 174 4.34 1.32 -14.58
N GLY A 175 3.07 1.61 -14.85
CA GLY A 175 2.27 0.87 -15.80
C GLY A 175 2.54 1.27 -17.25
N ASN A 176 1.65 0.83 -18.14
CA ASN A 176 1.74 1.11 -19.56
C ASN A 176 1.16 2.48 -19.93
N THR A 177 1.55 2.99 -21.10
CA THR A 177 1.07 4.26 -21.63
C THR A 177 -0.30 4.14 -22.26
N PHE A 178 -1.23 4.99 -21.83
CA PHE A 178 -2.52 5.20 -22.48
C PHE A 178 -2.54 6.55 -23.17
N THR A 179 -2.98 6.61 -24.42
CA THR A 179 -3.13 7.84 -25.19
C THR A 179 -4.61 8.18 -25.30
N ILE A 180 -4.96 9.41 -24.93
CA ILE A 180 -6.33 9.91 -25.01
C ILE A 180 -6.63 10.29 -26.47
N TYR A 181 -7.77 9.82 -26.97
CA TYR A 181 -8.30 10.10 -28.30
C TYR A 181 -9.57 10.95 -28.20
#